data_AF-A0A966M0E8-F1
#
_entry.id   AF-A0A966M0E8-F1
#
_cell.length_a   1.000
_cell.length_b   1.000
_cell.length_c   1.000
_cell.angle_alpha   90.00
_cell.angle_beta   90.00
_cell.angle_gamma   90.00
#
_symmetry.space_group_name_H-M   'P 1'
#
loop_
_entity.id
_entity.type
_entity.pdbx_description
1 polymer ?
#
loop_
_entity_poly.entity_id
_entity_poly.type
_entity_poly.pdbx_seq_one_letter_code
_entity_poly.pdbx_strand_id
1 'polypeptide(L)'
;MSYFNLSDYEPVENRIRAFWLKYPQGRILTDLKRCERSDGRIEWICRSEAYTNSEDIRPQSTGFATEIEGTSPVNRANASENCETSSIGRCLANLGFAAKGKRPSREEMAKAARGGSGKALNKSDWERLIRELHGCTELSQLKAWSAYAASFNMPEVKRNELLSIYKSHRESLSKKSEVA
;
A
#
# COMPACT_ATOMS: atom_id res chain seq x y z
N MET A 1 3.28 -9.57 -10.05
CA MET A 1 4.29 -8.83 -9.28
C MET A 1 3.72 -7.47 -8.94
N SER A 2 3.41 -7.19 -7.68
CA SER A 2 2.89 -5.88 -7.26
C SER A 2 4.01 -4.86 -7.35
N TYR A 3 3.85 -3.88 -8.24
CA TYR A 3 4.73 -2.71 -8.29
C TYR A 3 4.58 -1.94 -6.98
N PHE A 4 5.64 -1.92 -6.17
CA PHE A 4 5.80 -0.94 -5.11
C PHE A 4 5.96 0.44 -5.78
N ASN A 5 4.98 1.33 -5.59
CA ASN A 5 5.07 2.68 -6.13
C ASN A 5 5.98 3.53 -5.22
N LEU A 6 7.25 3.67 -5.60
CA LEU A 6 8.28 4.39 -4.85
C LEU A 6 7.96 5.88 -4.66
N SER A 7 7.11 6.47 -5.51
CA SER A 7 6.69 7.87 -5.42
C SER A 7 5.86 8.18 -4.17
N ASP A 8 5.20 7.18 -3.60
CA ASP A 8 4.38 7.32 -2.39
C ASP A 8 5.16 7.00 -1.11
N TYR A 9 6.43 6.63 -1.21
CA TYR A 9 7.27 6.37 -0.05
C TYR A 9 8.07 7.62 0.31
N GLU A 10 7.75 8.25 1.43
CA GLU A 10 8.72 9.16 2.04
C GLU A 10 9.80 8.29 2.70
N PRO A 11 11.07 8.38 2.24
CA PRO A 11 12.16 7.60 2.81
C PRO A 11 12.26 7.80 4.31
N VAL A 12 12.58 6.73 5.05
CA VAL A 12 12.84 6.80 6.49
C VAL A 12 13.95 7.82 6.77
N GLU A 13 14.91 7.96 5.86
CA GLU A 13 15.95 8.99 5.89
C GLU A 13 15.39 10.41 6.04
N ASN A 14 14.33 10.78 5.32
CA ASN A 14 13.73 12.11 5.43
C ASN A 14 13.11 12.33 6.81
N ARG A 15 12.50 11.30 7.40
CA ARG A 15 11.98 11.36 8.77
C ARG A 15 13.08 11.51 9.80
N ILE A 16 14.19 10.78 9.62
CA ILE A 16 15.37 10.89 10.49
C ILE A 16 15.95 12.30 10.43
N ARG A 17 16.13 12.87 9.22
CA ARG A 17 16.61 14.25 9.05
C ARG A 17 15.67 15.26 9.71
N ALA A 18 14.36 15.13 9.51
CA ALA A 18 13.38 16.01 10.13
C ALA A 18 13.38 15.88 11.66
N PHE A 19 13.55 14.67 12.18
CA PHE A 19 13.69 14.42 13.61
C PHE A 19 14.90 15.14 14.19
N TRP A 20 16.08 14.99 13.61
CA TRP A 20 17.29 15.65 14.11
C TRP A 20 17.24 17.17 13.98
N LEU A 21 16.58 17.69 12.95
CA LEU A 21 16.37 19.13 12.80
C LEU A 21 15.45 19.69 13.90
N LYS A 22 14.39 18.96 14.25
CA LYS A 22 13.40 19.39 15.26
C LYS A 22 13.88 19.12 16.69
N TYR A 23 14.63 18.04 16.90
CA TYR A 23 15.13 17.58 18.20
C TYR A 23 16.63 17.31 18.12
N PRO A 24 17.49 18.36 18.13
CA PRO A 24 18.94 18.18 18.03
C PRO A 24 19.56 17.38 19.17
N GLN A 25 18.93 17.41 20.35
CA GLN A 25 19.33 16.62 21.52
C GLN A 25 18.58 15.29 21.61
N GLY A 26 17.85 14.89 20.57
CA GLY A 26 17.10 13.64 20.59
C GLY A 26 18.00 12.40 20.65
N ARG A 27 17.38 11.23 20.79
CA ARG A 27 18.03 9.95 20.51
C ARG A 27 17.04 8.98 19.88
N ILE A 28 17.55 8.11 19.03
CA ILE A 28 16.82 6.95 18.51
C ILE A 28 17.60 5.72 18.96
N LEU A 29 16.95 4.82 19.68
CA LEU A 29 17.52 3.55 20.11
C LEU A 29 16.80 2.41 19.41
N THR A 30 17.54 1.37 19.05
CA THR A 30 17.00 0.15 18.43
C THR A 30 17.41 -1.08 19.25
N ASP A 31 16.50 -2.02 19.38
CA ASP A 31 16.70 -3.35 19.98
C ASP A 31 16.28 -4.38 18.94
N LEU A 32 17.26 -5.06 18.34
CA LEU A 32 17.06 -6.04 17.27
C LEU A 32 17.24 -7.45 17.82
N LYS A 33 16.22 -8.29 17.67
CA LYS A 33 16.20 -9.68 18.13
C LYS A 33 16.11 -10.62 16.95
N ARG A 34 16.93 -11.68 17.01
CA ARG A 34 16.89 -12.82 16.10
C ARG A 34 16.14 -13.97 16.76
N CYS A 35 15.16 -14.52 16.07
CA CYS A 35 14.41 -15.70 16.49
C CYS A 35 14.39 -16.73 15.36
N GLU A 36 14.43 -18.01 15.71
CA GLU A 36 14.20 -19.09 14.76
C GLU A 36 12.77 -19.58 14.92
N ARG A 37 12.03 -19.66 13.80
CA ARG A 37 10.65 -20.11 13.79
C ARG A 37 10.59 -21.64 13.75
N SER A 38 9.42 -22.20 14.08
CA SER A 38 9.17 -23.64 14.02
C SER A 38 9.35 -24.25 12.63
N ASP A 39 9.31 -23.44 11.57
CA ASP A 39 9.54 -23.84 10.18
C ASP A 39 11.00 -23.65 9.71
N GLY A 40 11.92 -23.36 10.63
CA GLY A 40 13.35 -23.18 10.36
C GLY A 40 13.72 -21.82 9.76
N ARG A 41 12.76 -20.91 9.54
CA ARG A 41 13.05 -19.57 9.04
C ARG A 41 13.53 -18.65 10.15
N ILE A 42 14.42 -17.74 9.80
CA ILE A 42 14.91 -16.70 10.70
C ILE A 42 13.95 -15.52 10.67
N GLU A 43 13.52 -15.09 11.85
CA GLU A 43 12.67 -13.93 12.08
C GLU A 43 13.45 -12.88 12.86
N TRP A 44 13.42 -11.66 12.36
CA TRP A 44 14.00 -10.48 12.98
C TRP A 44 12.89 -9.63 13.55
N ILE A 45 12.98 -9.30 14.84
CA ILE A 45 12.04 -8.42 15.53
C ILE A 45 12.82 -7.21 16.02
N CYS A 46 12.51 -6.03 15.51
CA CYS A 46 13.13 -4.79 15.95
C CYS A 46 12.12 -3.94 16.72
N ARG A 47 12.56 -3.40 17.86
CA ARG A 47 11.88 -2.33 18.58
C ARG A 47 12.73 -1.08 18.50
N SER A 48 12.13 0.04 18.12
CA SER A 48 12.79 1.34 18.14
C SER A 48 12.10 2.27 19.12
N GLU A 49 12.89 3.13 19.76
CA GLU A 49 12.46 4.14 20.71
C GLU A 49 13.01 5.50 20.27
N ALA A 50 12.17 6.53 20.28
CA ALA A 50 12.62 7.89 20.01
C ALA A 50 12.40 8.78 21.23
N TYR A 51 13.43 9.55 21.54
CA TYR A 51 13.46 10.50 22.64
C TYR A 51 13.70 11.89 22.07
N THR A 52 12.92 12.88 22.50
CA THR A 52 13.08 14.26 22.05
C THR A 52 14.21 15.00 22.77
N ASN A 53 14.68 14.45 23.90
CA ASN A 53 15.83 14.90 24.67
C ASN A 53 16.63 13.68 25.18
N SER A 54 17.96 13.76 25.20
CA SER A 54 18.88 12.71 25.64
C SER A 54 18.78 12.40 27.13
N GLU A 55 18.20 13.28 27.92
CA GLU A 55 18.03 13.08 29.37
C GLU A 55 16.67 12.47 29.73
N ASP A 56 15.76 12.34 28.76
CA ASP A 56 14.43 11.80 29.01
C ASP A 56 14.51 10.31 29.39
N ILE A 57 13.91 9.95 30.53
CA ILE A 57 13.92 8.58 31.06
C ILE A 57 13.01 7.66 30.23
N ARG A 58 11.97 8.22 29.60
CA ARG A 58 10.98 7.46 28.82
C ARG A 58 10.92 7.98 27.38
N PRO A 59 10.76 7.09 26.39
CA PRO A 59 10.64 7.51 25.01
C PRO A 59 9.30 8.21 24.77
N GLN A 60 9.29 9.23 23.90
CA GLN A 60 8.05 9.89 23.45
C GLN A 60 7.30 9.03 22.42
N SER A 61 8.00 8.12 21.73
CA SER A 61 7.36 7.17 20.82
C SER A 61 8.14 5.87 20.69
N THR A 62 7.43 4.84 20.26
CA THR A 62 8.01 3.53 19.94
C THR A 62 7.59 3.06 18.55
N GLY A 63 8.38 2.18 17.95
CA GLY A 63 8.09 1.47 16.72
C GLY A 63 8.45 -0.01 16.86
N PHE A 64 7.71 -0.87 16.16
CA PHE A 64 8.00 -2.30 16.08
C PHE A 64 7.92 -2.75 14.63
N ALA A 65 8.87 -3.57 14.21
CA ALA A 65 8.85 -4.23 12.92
C ALA A 65 9.25 -5.70 13.07
N THR A 66 8.82 -6.49 12.09
CA THR A 66 9.13 -7.92 11.99
C THR A 66 9.41 -8.25 10.54
N GLU A 67 10.54 -8.90 10.28
CA GLU A 67 10.93 -9.38 8.95
C GLU A 67 11.36 -10.84 9.04
N ILE A 68 10.99 -11.65 8.05
CA ILE A 68 11.37 -13.06 7.98
C ILE A 68 12.31 -13.25 6.78
N GLU A 69 13.47 -13.84 6.99
CA GLU A 69 14.44 -14.10 5.94
C GLU A 69 13.87 -14.96 4.82
N GLY A 70 14.22 -14.62 3.57
CA GLY A 70 13.81 -15.38 2.39
C GLY A 70 12.35 -15.19 1.95
N THR A 71 11.53 -14.40 2.67
CA THR A 71 10.14 -14.12 2.30
C THR A 71 9.98 -13.21 1.09
N SER A 72 11.00 -12.41 0.78
CA SER A 72 11.05 -11.57 -0.41
C SER A 72 12.47 -11.55 -0.98
N PRO A 73 12.66 -11.18 -2.27
CA PRO A 73 14.00 -10.96 -2.83
C PRO A 73 14.83 -9.95 -2.02
N VAL A 74 14.16 -8.95 -1.42
CA VAL A 74 14.77 -7.87 -0.63
C VAL A 74 15.15 -8.35 0.78
N ASN A 75 14.39 -9.31 1.35
CA ASN A 75 14.66 -9.93 2.65
C ASN A 75 15.54 -11.18 2.56
N ARG A 76 16.10 -11.49 1.40
CA ARG A 76 16.97 -12.67 1.24
C ARG A 76 18.36 -12.45 1.83
N ALA A 77 18.85 -11.21 1.84
CA ALA A 77 20.19 -10.88 2.35
C ALA A 77 20.18 -9.81 3.45
N ASN A 78 19.14 -8.97 3.53
CA ASN A 78 19.15 -7.75 4.35
C ASN A 78 17.92 -7.66 5.29
N ALA A 79 17.39 -8.80 5.76
CA ALA A 79 16.16 -8.81 6.56
C ALA A 79 16.32 -8.07 7.89
N SER A 80 17.50 -8.15 8.52
CA SER A 80 17.87 -7.42 9.74
C SER A 80 17.81 -5.90 9.55
N GLU A 81 18.44 -5.40 8.49
CA GLU A 81 18.55 -3.98 8.15
C GLU A 81 17.19 -3.40 7.74
N ASN A 82 16.41 -4.19 6.99
CA ASN A 82 15.04 -3.81 6.63
C ASN A 82 14.14 -3.76 7.86
N CYS A 83 14.33 -4.67 8.81
CA CYS A 83 13.58 -4.69 10.07
C CYS A 83 13.89 -3.46 10.91
N GLU A 84 15.17 -3.12 11.07
CA GLU A 84 15.59 -1.90 11.80
C GLU A 84 15.03 -0.63 11.13
N THR A 85 15.22 -0.49 9.82
CA THR A 85 14.74 0.66 9.05
C THR A 85 13.22 0.81 9.16
N SER A 86 12.48 -0.29 9.08
CA SER A 86 11.02 -0.30 9.22
C SER A 86 10.57 0.08 10.63
N SER A 87 11.28 -0.39 11.65
CA SER A 87 10.98 -0.06 13.05
C SER A 87 11.22 1.42 13.34
N ILE A 88 12.33 1.99 12.87
CA ILE A 88 12.62 3.44 12.96
C ILE A 88 11.54 4.25 12.23
N GLY A 89 11.18 3.85 11.01
CA GLY A 89 10.14 4.50 10.23
C GLY A 89 8.80 4.56 10.95
N ARG A 90 8.39 3.47 11.61
CA ARG A 90 7.17 3.40 12.43
C ARG A 90 7.27 4.25 13.70
N CYS A 91 8.43 4.22 14.36
CA CYS A 91 8.68 5.00 15.57
C CYS A 91 8.53 6.51 15.29
N LEU A 92 9.22 7.01 14.27
CA LEU A 92 9.17 8.43 13.90
C LEU A 92 7.79 8.83 13.35
N ALA A 93 7.10 7.94 12.63
CA ALA A 93 5.72 8.19 12.24
C ALA A 93 4.80 8.37 13.45
N ASN A 94 4.97 7.56 14.50
CA ASN A 94 4.22 7.71 15.76
C ASN A 94 4.57 9.00 16.51
N LEU A 95 5.79 9.52 16.36
CA LEU A 95 6.22 10.82 16.92
C LEU A 95 5.73 12.04 16.12
N GLY A 96 4.99 11.81 15.02
CA GLY A 96 4.45 12.88 14.18
C GLY A 96 5.30 13.26 12.96
N PHE A 97 6.32 12.46 12.61
CA PHE A 97 7.07 12.59 11.35
C PHE A 97 6.47 11.75 10.22
N ALA A 98 5.18 11.41 10.31
CA ALA A 98 4.48 10.76 9.20
C ALA A 98 4.14 11.81 8.12
N ALA A 99 4.39 11.51 6.85
CA ALA A 99 3.76 12.23 5.76
C ALA A 99 2.23 12.24 5.97
N LYS A 100 1.62 13.43 5.93
CA LYS A 100 0.16 13.62 6.03
C LYS A 100 -0.55 12.61 5.12
N GLY A 101 -1.46 11.80 5.70
CA GLY A 101 -2.26 10.83 4.95
C GLY A 101 -1.61 9.47 4.64
N LYS A 102 -0.39 9.18 5.11
CA LYS A 102 0.32 7.92 4.78
C LYS A 102 0.27 6.83 5.87
N ARG A 103 -0.62 6.96 6.86
CA ARG A 103 -1.00 5.84 7.72
C ARG A 103 -2.35 5.33 7.20
N PRO A 104 -2.37 4.34 6.28
CA PRO A 104 -3.61 3.92 5.67
C PRO A 104 -4.58 3.51 6.76
N SER A 105 -5.74 4.17 6.80
CA SER A 105 -6.79 3.78 7.74
C SER A 105 -7.24 2.34 7.41
N ARG A 106 -7.91 1.67 8.35
CA ARG A 106 -8.45 0.32 8.12
C ARG A 106 -9.28 0.24 6.83
N GLU A 107 -9.92 1.35 6.44
CA GLU A 107 -10.74 1.48 5.24
C GLU A 107 -9.91 1.54 3.95
N GLU A 108 -8.77 2.23 3.99
CA GLU A 108 -7.82 2.31 2.87
C GLU A 108 -7.08 0.99 2.64
N MET A 109 -6.71 0.28 3.73
CA MET A 109 -6.16 -1.08 3.63
C MET A 109 -7.18 -2.09 3.10
N ALA A 110 -8.46 -1.98 3.49
CA ALA A 110 -9.53 -2.81 2.93
C ALA A 110 -9.76 -2.53 1.44
N LYS A 111 -9.46 -1.32 0.95
CA LYS A 111 -9.49 -0.96 -0.47
C LYS A 111 -8.28 -1.51 -1.22
N ALA A 112 -7.09 -1.51 -0.60
CA ALA A 112 -5.87 -2.09 -1.16
C ALA A 112 -5.89 -3.63 -1.20
N ALA A 113 -6.42 -4.29 -0.16
CA ALA A 113 -6.60 -5.74 -0.11
C ALA A 113 -7.58 -6.25 -1.19
N ARG A 114 -8.57 -5.42 -1.56
CA ARG A 114 -9.48 -5.70 -2.69
C ARG A 114 -8.82 -5.54 -4.06
N GLY A 115 -7.65 -4.88 -4.15
CA GLY A 115 -6.91 -4.68 -5.40
C GLY A 115 -5.81 -5.72 -5.69
N GLY A 116 -5.60 -6.72 -4.83
CA GLY A 116 -4.39 -7.54 -4.82
C GLY A 116 -4.44 -8.89 -5.57
N SER A 117 -5.60 -9.36 -6.03
CA SER A 117 -5.73 -10.71 -6.62
C SER A 117 -6.64 -10.75 -7.85
N GLY A 118 -6.57 -9.73 -8.71
CA GLY A 118 -7.34 -9.75 -9.94
C GLY A 118 -6.83 -10.80 -10.94
N LYS A 119 -7.74 -11.49 -11.63
CA LYS A 119 -7.39 -12.42 -12.72
C LYS A 119 -6.60 -11.67 -13.79
N ALA A 120 -5.45 -12.21 -14.22
CA ALA A 120 -4.68 -11.59 -15.31
C ALA A 120 -5.53 -11.52 -16.59
N LEU A 121 -5.63 -10.33 -17.17
CA LEU A 121 -6.44 -10.09 -18.36
C LEU A 121 -5.77 -10.66 -19.62
N ASN A 122 -6.41 -11.63 -20.28
CA ASN A 122 -5.98 -12.10 -21.60
C ASN A 122 -6.78 -11.42 -22.74
N LYS A 123 -6.49 -11.78 -24.00
CA LYS A 123 -7.14 -11.18 -25.18
C LYS A 123 -8.66 -11.47 -25.25
N SER A 124 -9.08 -12.70 -24.97
CA SER A 124 -10.49 -13.08 -25.02
C SER A 124 -11.31 -12.48 -23.89
N ASP A 125 -10.73 -12.35 -22.69
CA ASP A 125 -11.32 -11.65 -21.55
C ASP A 125 -11.54 -10.16 -21.87
N TRP A 126 -10.58 -9.52 -22.55
CA TRP A 126 -10.71 -8.13 -23.01
C TRP A 126 -11.84 -7.94 -24.01
N GLU A 127 -11.89 -8.77 -25.06
CA GLU A 127 -12.95 -8.72 -26.06
C GLU A 127 -14.33 -8.96 -25.44
N ARG A 128 -14.41 -9.86 -24.46
CA ARG A 128 -15.62 -10.11 -23.67
C ARG A 128 -16.04 -8.89 -22.87
N LEU A 129 -15.11 -8.23 -22.16
CA LEU A 129 -15.42 -7.03 -21.37
C LEU A 129 -16.01 -5.92 -22.23
N ILE A 130 -15.44 -5.68 -23.43
CA ILE A 130 -15.95 -4.67 -24.36
C ILE A 130 -17.35 -5.04 -24.89
N ARG A 131 -17.55 -6.31 -25.27
CA ARG A 131 -18.84 -6.80 -25.76
C ARG A 131 -19.95 -6.67 -24.70
N GLU A 132 -19.66 -7.07 -23.45
CA GLU A 132 -20.62 -6.98 -22.35
C GLU A 132 -20.92 -5.53 -21.96
N LEU A 133 -19.93 -4.62 -22.03
CA LEU A 133 -20.15 -3.18 -21.81
C LEU A 133 -21.16 -2.63 -22.81
N HIS A 134 -20.95 -2.87 -24.12
CA HIS A 134 -21.87 -2.40 -25.16
C HIS A 134 -23.26 -3.07 -25.07
N GLY A 135 -23.32 -4.29 -24.54
CA GLY A 135 -24.57 -5.01 -24.30
C GLY A 135 -25.39 -4.49 -23.11
N CYS A 136 -24.83 -3.63 -22.26
CA CYS A 136 -25.57 -3.04 -21.14
C CYS A 136 -26.59 -2.02 -21.67
N THR A 137 -27.87 -2.27 -21.44
CA THR A 137 -28.99 -1.41 -21.86
C THR A 137 -29.53 -0.56 -20.71
N GLU A 138 -29.17 -0.90 -19.47
CA GLU A 138 -29.58 -0.20 -18.26
C GLU A 138 -28.40 0.19 -17.38
N LEU A 139 -28.58 1.24 -16.57
CA LEU A 139 -27.57 1.68 -15.59
C LEU A 139 -27.28 0.61 -14.52
N SER A 140 -28.26 -0.23 -14.19
CA SER A 140 -28.14 -1.37 -13.26
C SER A 140 -27.12 -2.40 -13.77
N GLN A 141 -27.25 -2.80 -15.04
CA GLN A 141 -26.36 -3.73 -15.75
C GLN A 141 -24.96 -3.15 -15.88
N LEU A 142 -24.86 -1.86 -16.20
CA LEU A 142 -23.57 -1.17 -16.34
C LEU A 142 -22.79 -1.10 -15.00
N LYS A 143 -23.50 -0.90 -13.87
CA LYS A 143 -22.89 -0.97 -12.53
C LYS A 143 -22.41 -2.39 -12.19
N ALA A 144 -23.23 -3.41 -12.46
CA ALA A 144 -22.84 -4.81 -12.23
C ALA A 144 -21.62 -5.20 -13.07
N TRP A 145 -21.61 -4.81 -14.34
CA TRP A 145 -20.47 -4.99 -15.24
C TRP A 145 -19.19 -4.32 -14.72
N SER A 146 -19.29 -3.10 -14.16
CA SER A 146 -18.11 -2.39 -13.62
C SER A 146 -17.45 -3.13 -12.46
N ALA A 147 -18.24 -3.80 -11.61
CA ALA A 147 -17.73 -4.63 -10.52
C ALA A 147 -17.03 -5.90 -11.05
N TYR A 148 -17.59 -6.51 -12.11
CA TYR A 148 -16.95 -7.63 -12.80
C TYR A 148 -15.63 -7.23 -13.46
N ALA A 149 -15.59 -6.10 -14.18
CA ALA A 149 -14.38 -5.57 -14.80
C ALA A 149 -13.28 -5.26 -13.76
N ALA A 150 -13.65 -4.80 -12.57
CA ALA A 150 -12.72 -4.52 -11.47
C ALA A 150 -12.05 -5.78 -10.88
N SER A 151 -12.56 -6.98 -11.17
CA SER A 151 -11.94 -8.25 -10.75
C SER A 151 -10.72 -8.64 -11.59
N PHE A 152 -10.43 -7.92 -12.68
CA PHE A 152 -9.28 -8.19 -13.53
C PHE A 152 -8.07 -7.34 -13.16
N ASN A 153 -6.90 -7.97 -13.13
CA ASN A 153 -5.64 -7.27 -13.11
C ASN A 153 -5.25 -6.94 -14.56
N MET A 154 -5.36 -5.66 -14.93
CA MET A 154 -5.10 -5.17 -16.29
C MET A 154 -4.08 -4.02 -16.30
N PRO A 155 -3.28 -3.88 -17.37
CA PRO A 155 -2.38 -2.74 -17.55
C PRO A 155 -3.12 -1.41 -17.52
N GLU A 156 -2.44 -0.36 -17.04
CA GLU A 156 -3.04 0.98 -16.89
C GLU A 156 -3.61 1.53 -18.20
N VAL A 157 -2.91 1.30 -19.32
CA VAL A 157 -3.37 1.72 -20.66
C VAL A 157 -4.75 1.14 -20.99
N LYS A 158 -4.94 -0.17 -20.81
CA LYS A 158 -6.22 -0.84 -21.05
C LYS A 158 -7.30 -0.41 -20.06
N ARG A 159 -6.92 -0.15 -18.80
CA ARG A 159 -7.84 0.38 -17.78
C ARG A 159 -8.39 1.74 -18.20
N ASN A 160 -7.53 2.63 -18.69
CA ASN A 160 -7.92 3.97 -19.12
C ASN A 160 -8.81 3.94 -20.36
N GLU A 161 -8.49 3.09 -21.34
CA GLU A 161 -9.34 2.84 -22.52
C GLU A 161 -10.73 2.37 -22.10
N LEU A 162 -10.80 1.36 -21.23
CA LEU A 162 -12.06 0.79 -20.76
C LEU A 162 -12.92 1.81 -19.99
N LEU A 163 -12.28 2.65 -19.17
CA LEU A 163 -12.96 3.72 -18.43
C LEU A 163 -13.52 4.80 -19.35
N SER A 164 -12.84 5.10 -20.46
CA SER A 164 -13.32 6.06 -21.47
C SER A 164 -14.61 5.57 -22.13
N ILE A 165 -14.63 4.30 -22.55
CA ILE A 165 -15.80 3.66 -23.17
C ILE A 165 -16.95 3.60 -22.17
N TYR A 166 -16.68 3.21 -20.92
CA TYR A 166 -17.67 3.15 -19.84
C TYR A 166 -18.34 4.50 -19.58
N LYS A 167 -17.55 5.58 -19.48
CA LYS A 167 -18.07 6.94 -19.24
C LYS A 167 -19.00 7.37 -20.36
N SER A 168 -18.57 7.19 -21.61
CA SER A 168 -19.35 7.53 -22.80
C SER A 168 -20.68 6.76 -22.85
N HIS A 169 -20.65 5.46 -22.55
CA HIS A 169 -21.85 4.62 -22.52
C HIS A 169 -22.80 4.98 -21.37
N ARG A 170 -22.25 5.27 -20.19
CA ARG A 170 -23.03 5.73 -19.03
C ARG A 170 -23.78 7.03 -19.33
N GLU A 171 -23.13 7.99 -19.97
CA GLU A 171 -23.75 9.26 -20.37
C GLU A 171 -24.89 9.04 -21.37
N SER A 172 -24.69 8.15 -22.35
CA SER A 172 -25.74 7.76 -23.31
C SER A 172 -26.96 7.15 -22.61
N LEU A 173 -26.75 6.22 -21.66
CA LEU A 173 -27.84 5.60 -20.90
C LEU A 173 -28.54 6.57 -19.94
N SER A 174 -27.80 7.48 -19.30
CA SER A 174 -28.36 8.51 -18.42
C SER A 174 -29.27 9.47 -19.19
N LYS A 175 -28.85 9.90 -20.39
CA LYS A 175 -29.68 10.76 -21.25
C LYS A 175 -30.94 10.04 -21.73
N LYS A 176 -30.88 8.73 -21.98
CA LYS A 176 -32.06 7.94 -22.35
C LYS A 176 -33.08 7.79 -21.22
N SER A 177 -32.63 7.74 -19.95
CA SER A 177 -33.56 7.64 -18.82
C SER A 177 -34.18 8.97 -18.40
N GLU A 178 -33.65 10.11 -18.85
CA GLU A 178 -34.24 11.44 -18.63
C GLU A 178 -35.31 11.80 -19.67
N VAL A 179 -35.36 11.08 -20.79
CA VAL A 179 -36.27 11.34 -21.93
C VAL A 179 -37.43 10.33 -22.00
N ALA A 180 -37.43 9.30 -21.15
CA ALA A 180 -38.49 8.30 -20.99
C ALA A 180 -39.31 8.56 -19.73
#